data_AF-A0A226DFW2-F1
#
_entry.id   AF-A0A226DFW2-F1
#
_cell.length_a   1.000
_cell.length_b   1.000
_cell.length_c   1.000
_cell.angle_alpha   90.00
_cell.angle_beta   90.00
_cell.angle_gamma   90.00
#
_symmetry.space_group_name_H-M   'P 1'
#
loop_
_entity.id
_entity.type
_entity.pdbx_description
1 polymer ?
#
loop_
_entity_poly.entity_id
_entity_poly.type
_entity_poly.pdbx_seq_one_letter_code
_entity_poly.pdbx_strand_id
1 'polypeptide(L)'
;MLGCDNLIPLELTTTRTISPAVIIIPSLPPPPPAPGSRYNPTHFVFPTLLPKPTLLTPTQSIRSSSQDDDRATSCQRVNGNRQFFEPPFKSVAHGCVQQRQIMTATLMNLFSGNGSFLMNQEYVEWPFMTNPTYPPYWFEEFDPDKSRRWLWDNWTLSVYATGLYWLMIFVGQWWMKDRQPFNLRKPLALWNFFLAGFSICGFLRTGPDLYDVLTGENGFHRSVCVRDSLNPPTAFWAYLFTLSKMLELGDTVFIVLRKTPLIFLHWYHHSTVLVFSWLCYPQAEPIFRYVGVMNYAVHSVMYSYYGFKALQFKVPRQLSMVITTLQLSQMILGLIVNIYAYTAKNVLGWECARSDEGLRVLMLMYASYFVLFANFFKRTYLTRKSKTQ
;
A
#
# COMPACT_ATOMS: atom_id res chain seq x y z
N MET A 1 -47.20 -1.91 -44.69
CA MET A 1 -45.80 -2.20 -45.07
C MET A 1 -45.09 -2.64 -43.79
N LEU A 2 -45.21 -3.94 -43.45
CA LEU A 2 -44.17 -5.00 -43.60
C LEU A 2 -42.96 -4.72 -42.69
N GLY A 3 -42.54 -5.54 -41.72
CA GLY A 3 -42.93 -6.87 -41.17
C GLY A 3 -42.18 -7.03 -39.82
N CYS A 4 -42.77 -7.59 -38.77
CA CYS A 4 -42.99 -9.01 -38.43
C CYS A 4 -41.73 -9.79 -37.97
N ASP A 5 -41.89 -10.36 -36.77
CA ASP A 5 -41.37 -11.65 -36.29
C ASP A 5 -39.99 -11.71 -35.60
N ASN A 6 -40.00 -11.78 -34.26
CA ASN A 6 -39.87 -13.07 -33.56
C ASN A 6 -39.91 -12.91 -32.02
N LEU A 7 -40.94 -13.53 -31.43
CA LEU A 7 -41.07 -13.90 -30.01
C LEU A 7 -41.06 -15.44 -29.95
N ILE A 8 -41.01 -15.99 -28.71
CA ILE A 8 -41.19 -17.40 -28.29
C ILE A 8 -39.83 -18.14 -28.05
N PRO A 9 -39.67 -19.04 -27.04
CA PRO A 9 -39.87 -18.91 -25.59
C PRO A 9 -38.68 -19.53 -24.78
N LEU A 10 -38.80 -19.53 -23.45
CA LEU A 10 -37.99 -20.36 -22.55
C LEU A 10 -38.29 -21.86 -22.74
N GLU A 11 -37.25 -22.70 -22.84
CA GLU A 11 -37.35 -24.13 -22.57
C GLU A 11 -36.07 -24.64 -21.86
N LEU A 12 -36.24 -25.30 -20.71
CA LEU A 12 -35.21 -26.02 -19.97
C LEU A 12 -34.91 -27.34 -20.69
N THR A 13 -33.65 -27.65 -21.01
CA THR A 13 -33.10 -29.00 -20.77
C THR A 13 -31.57 -29.06 -20.82
N THR A 14 -31.01 -29.88 -19.92
CA THR A 14 -29.77 -30.67 -20.01
C THR A 14 -28.45 -30.06 -19.52
N THR A 15 -28.12 -30.51 -18.30
CA THR A 15 -26.79 -30.74 -17.73
C THR A 15 -25.70 -31.11 -18.75
N ARG A 16 -24.64 -30.31 -18.82
CA ARG A 16 -23.30 -30.75 -19.25
C ARG A 16 -22.26 -30.29 -18.22
N THR A 17 -21.68 -31.27 -17.56
CA THR A 17 -20.45 -31.20 -16.76
C THR A 17 -19.30 -30.64 -17.59
N ILE A 18 -18.67 -29.57 -17.12
CA ILE A 18 -17.40 -29.04 -17.65
C ILE A 18 -16.33 -29.29 -16.58
N SER A 19 -15.30 -30.06 -16.96
CA SER A 19 -14.08 -30.29 -16.16
C SER A 19 -13.39 -28.97 -15.77
N PRO A 20 -12.73 -28.90 -14.61
CA PRO A 20 -11.91 -27.74 -14.26
C PRO A 20 -10.70 -27.66 -15.19
N ALA A 21 -10.53 -26.52 -15.85
CA ALA A 21 -9.32 -26.19 -16.58
C ALA A 21 -8.14 -26.09 -15.59
N VAL A 22 -7.13 -26.91 -15.84
CA VAL A 22 -5.81 -26.84 -15.18
C VAL A 22 -5.17 -25.52 -15.56
N ILE A 23 -4.97 -24.64 -14.59
CA ILE A 23 -4.15 -23.45 -14.73
C ILE A 23 -2.69 -23.92 -14.82
N ILE A 24 -2.13 -23.86 -16.03
CA ILE A 24 -0.69 -24.07 -16.24
C ILE A 24 0.03 -22.85 -15.67
N ILE A 25 0.67 -23.02 -14.52
CA ILE A 25 1.63 -22.07 -13.97
C ILE A 25 2.88 -22.14 -14.87
N PRO A 26 3.37 -21.04 -15.47
CA PRO A 26 4.63 -21.07 -16.20
C PRO A 26 5.76 -21.45 -15.23
N SER A 27 6.51 -22.49 -15.61
CA SER A 27 7.71 -22.95 -14.91
C SER A 27 8.69 -21.81 -14.69
N LEU A 28 9.15 -21.63 -13.44
CA LEU A 28 10.19 -20.67 -13.09
C LEU A 28 11.48 -20.94 -13.87
N PRO A 29 12.26 -19.89 -14.21
CA PRO A 29 13.56 -20.06 -14.85
C PRO A 29 14.55 -20.79 -13.92
N PRO A 30 15.49 -21.57 -14.49
CA PRO A 30 16.50 -22.29 -13.71
C PRO A 30 17.48 -21.34 -13.03
N PRO A 31 18.13 -21.77 -11.93
CA PRO A 31 19.05 -20.93 -11.15
C PRO A 31 20.30 -20.52 -11.94
N PRO A 32 20.88 -19.34 -11.68
CA PRO A 32 22.18 -18.98 -12.24
C PRO A 32 23.30 -19.82 -11.60
N PRO A 33 24.38 -20.15 -12.33
CA PRO A 33 25.52 -20.86 -11.79
C PRO A 33 26.30 -19.99 -10.80
N ALA A 34 26.72 -20.58 -9.68
CA ALA A 34 27.55 -19.93 -8.68
C ALA A 34 28.92 -19.52 -9.28
N PRO A 35 29.40 -18.29 -9.06
CA PRO A 35 30.74 -17.90 -9.48
C PRO A 35 31.78 -18.51 -8.52
N GLY A 36 32.49 -19.54 -8.99
CA GLY A 36 33.73 -20.01 -8.38
C GLY A 36 33.63 -21.27 -7.50
N SER A 37 33.67 -22.45 -8.13
CA SER A 37 34.27 -23.62 -7.49
C SER A 37 34.89 -24.53 -8.56
N ARG A 38 36.22 -24.70 -8.47
CA ARG A 38 36.98 -25.63 -9.31
C ARG A 38 36.51 -27.06 -9.10
N TYR A 39 36.48 -27.79 -10.21
CA TYR A 39 36.31 -29.23 -10.32
C TYR A 39 37.39 -29.96 -9.52
N ASN A 40 37.02 -30.97 -8.71
CA ASN A 40 37.91 -32.07 -8.35
C ASN A 40 37.07 -33.34 -8.11
N PRO A 41 37.27 -34.44 -8.89
CA PRO A 41 36.45 -35.63 -8.78
C PRO A 41 37.12 -36.64 -7.85
N THR A 42 36.44 -37.10 -6.80
CA THR A 42 36.70 -38.42 -6.17
C THR A 42 35.67 -38.70 -5.07
N HIS A 43 35.25 -39.96 -5.00
CA HIS A 43 34.37 -40.60 -3.99
C HIS A 43 32.84 -40.51 -4.17
N PHE A 44 32.35 -41.46 -4.97
CA PHE A 44 31.02 -42.07 -4.87
C PHE A 44 30.91 -42.93 -3.60
N VAL A 45 29.90 -42.69 -2.75
CA VAL A 45 29.28 -43.70 -1.88
C VAL A 45 27.79 -43.36 -1.69
N PHE A 46 26.90 -44.25 -2.11
CA PHE A 46 25.46 -44.26 -1.79
C PHE A 46 25.26 -44.75 -0.34
N PRO A 47 24.17 -44.33 0.32
CA PRO A 47 23.20 -45.36 0.71
C PRO A 47 21.73 -44.98 0.49
N THR A 48 21.05 -45.99 -0.03
CA THR A 48 19.61 -46.26 -0.12
C THR A 48 18.92 -46.19 1.24
N LEU A 49 17.67 -45.70 1.30
CA LEU A 49 16.55 -46.27 2.09
C LEU A 49 15.33 -45.31 2.08
N LEU A 50 14.27 -45.65 1.33
CA LEU A 50 12.87 -45.27 1.64
C LEU A 50 11.92 -46.31 1.01
N PRO A 51 10.92 -46.84 1.74
CA PRO A 51 9.96 -47.80 1.20
C PRO A 51 8.73 -47.13 0.55
N LYS A 52 8.09 -47.89 -0.36
CA LYS A 52 6.89 -47.55 -1.16
C LYS A 52 5.63 -47.29 -0.30
N PRO A 53 4.64 -46.51 -0.81
CA PRO A 53 3.32 -46.39 -0.19
C PRO A 53 2.33 -47.48 -0.67
N THR A 54 1.51 -47.96 0.26
CA THR A 54 0.42 -48.92 0.05
C THR A 54 -0.90 -48.18 -0.15
N LEU A 55 -1.65 -48.57 -1.20
CA LEU A 55 -3.04 -48.19 -1.46
C LEU A 55 -4.00 -48.71 -0.38
N LEU A 56 -5.00 -47.92 -0.01
CA LEU A 56 -6.28 -48.42 0.53
C LEU A 56 -7.47 -47.64 -0.05
N THR A 57 -8.45 -48.41 -0.51
CA THR A 57 -9.73 -48.05 -1.11
C THR A 57 -10.83 -47.77 -0.07
N PRO A 58 -12.01 -47.25 -0.48
CA PRO A 58 -13.01 -46.62 0.39
C PRO A 58 -14.24 -47.48 0.67
N THR A 59 -14.93 -47.22 1.78
CA THR A 59 -16.37 -47.42 2.09
C THR A 59 -16.55 -47.06 3.59
N GLN A 60 -17.63 -46.50 4.13
CA GLN A 60 -19.04 -46.50 3.80
C GLN A 60 -19.76 -45.30 4.48
N SER A 61 -20.93 -44.99 3.95
CA SER A 61 -21.97 -44.06 4.41
C SER A 61 -22.41 -44.17 5.87
N ILE A 62 -23.00 -43.10 6.42
CA ILE A 62 -24.32 -43.10 7.06
C ILE A 62 -25.01 -41.73 6.86
N ARG A 63 -26.33 -41.80 6.71
CA ARG A 63 -27.31 -40.80 6.26
C ARG A 63 -28.13 -40.29 7.47
N SER A 64 -28.95 -39.26 7.19
CA SER A 64 -30.18 -38.83 7.90
C SER A 64 -30.00 -37.71 8.93
N SER A 65 -30.88 -36.70 9.07
CA SER A 65 -32.09 -36.27 8.34
C SER A 65 -32.64 -34.97 8.98
N SER A 66 -33.34 -34.16 8.16
CA SER A 66 -34.62 -33.43 8.41
C SER A 66 -34.76 -32.49 9.63
N GLN A 67 -35.09 -31.20 9.44
CA GLN A 67 -36.45 -30.56 9.42
C GLN A 67 -36.55 -29.59 10.63
N ASP A 68 -37.38 -28.53 10.74
CA ASP A 68 -38.19 -27.62 9.91
C ASP A 68 -38.72 -26.52 10.92
N ASP A 69 -39.41 -25.48 10.41
CA ASP A 69 -40.33 -24.55 11.11
C ASP A 69 -39.77 -23.40 12.01
N ASP A 70 -40.32 -22.17 12.10
CA ASP A 70 -41.67 -21.68 11.76
C ASP A 70 -41.78 -20.13 11.64
N ARG A 71 -42.99 -19.64 11.30
CA ARG A 71 -43.39 -18.34 10.72
C ARG A 71 -44.17 -17.39 11.69
N ALA A 72 -44.15 -16.07 11.38
CA ALA A 72 -45.23 -15.03 11.55
C ALA A 72 -45.54 -14.46 12.99
N THR A 73 -46.09 -13.26 13.30
CA THR A 73 -46.80 -12.15 12.58
C THR A 73 -46.96 -10.86 13.46
N SER A 74 -46.96 -9.67 12.82
CA SER A 74 -47.76 -8.40 13.01
C SER A 74 -48.09 -7.71 14.37
N CYS A 75 -47.88 -6.37 14.43
CA CYS A 75 -48.93 -5.40 14.85
C CYS A 75 -48.63 -3.93 14.41
N GLN A 76 -49.62 -3.23 13.82
CA GLN A 76 -49.64 -1.81 13.44
C GLN A 76 -50.31 -0.93 14.52
N ARG A 77 -49.90 0.35 14.65
CA ARG A 77 -50.85 1.49 14.78
C ARG A 77 -50.19 2.84 14.42
N VAL A 78 -50.99 3.68 13.75
CA VAL A 78 -50.72 5.01 13.18
C VAL A 78 -51.12 6.12 14.19
N ASN A 79 -50.35 7.21 14.27
CA ASN A 79 -50.85 8.60 14.33
C ASN A 79 -49.71 9.62 14.22
N GLY A 80 -49.90 10.68 13.42
CA GLY A 80 -48.87 11.65 13.05
C GLY A 80 -48.93 12.98 13.82
N ASN A 81 -47.81 13.72 13.82
CA ASN A 81 -47.74 15.12 13.37
C ASN A 81 -46.30 15.68 13.43
N ARG A 82 -45.91 16.36 12.33
CA ARG A 82 -44.92 17.43 12.10
C ARG A 82 -43.59 17.52 12.88
N GLN A 83 -42.52 17.50 12.08
CA GLN A 83 -41.36 18.40 12.05
C GLN A 83 -40.43 18.47 13.28
N PHE A 84 -39.25 17.87 13.17
CA PHE A 84 -37.93 18.54 13.21
C PHE A 84 -36.87 17.52 12.74
N PHE A 85 -36.20 17.78 11.61
CA PHE A 85 -35.13 16.93 11.10
C PHE A 85 -33.85 17.16 11.94
N GLU A 86 -33.63 16.33 12.96
CA GLU A 86 -32.30 16.16 13.55
C GLU A 86 -31.44 15.25 12.65
N PRO A 87 -30.17 15.58 12.37
CA PRO A 87 -29.27 14.69 11.64
C PRO A 87 -28.82 13.51 12.53
N PRO A 88 -28.69 12.28 11.99
CA PRO A 88 -28.47 11.08 12.79
C PRO A 88 -26.99 10.96 13.22
N PHE A 89 -26.64 11.56 14.36
CA PHE A 89 -25.36 11.39 15.05
C PHE A 89 -25.42 10.28 16.11
N LYS A 90 -25.92 9.07 15.79
CA LYS A 90 -25.91 7.94 16.76
C LYS A 90 -25.50 6.57 16.24
N SER A 91 -25.17 6.39 14.95
CA SER A 91 -24.75 5.07 14.42
C SER A 91 -23.22 4.89 14.25
N VAL A 92 -22.41 5.93 14.43
CA VAL A 92 -20.94 5.86 14.25
C VAL A 92 -20.19 5.40 15.52
N ALA A 93 -20.88 5.35 16.67
CA ALA A 93 -20.24 5.07 17.96
C ALA A 93 -19.81 3.59 18.15
N HIS A 94 -20.50 2.62 17.53
CA HIS A 94 -20.19 1.20 17.72
C HIS A 94 -19.03 0.66 16.85
N GLY A 95 -18.67 1.36 15.76
CA GLY A 95 -17.46 1.04 14.99
C GLY A 95 -16.18 1.66 15.55
N CYS A 96 -16.30 2.67 16.43
CA CYS A 96 -15.16 3.45 16.93
C CYS A 96 -14.42 2.74 18.09
N VAL A 97 -15.09 1.82 18.80
CA VAL A 97 -14.51 1.09 19.94
C VAL A 97 -13.69 -0.13 19.47
N GLN A 98 -14.15 -0.84 18.44
CA GLN A 98 -13.42 -1.99 17.86
C GLN A 98 -12.14 -1.54 17.10
N GLN A 99 -12.17 -0.36 16.46
CA GLN A 99 -11.01 0.20 15.75
C GLN A 99 -9.92 0.73 16.69
N ARG A 100 -10.29 1.15 17.91
CA ARG A 100 -9.34 1.64 18.93
C ARG A 100 -8.39 0.54 19.41
N GLN A 101 -8.88 -0.69 19.56
CA GLN A 101 -8.11 -1.83 20.09
C GLN A 101 -7.08 -2.38 19.10
N ILE A 102 -7.41 -2.42 17.80
CA ILE A 102 -6.47 -2.89 16.76
C ILE A 102 -5.33 -1.89 16.54
N MET A 103 -5.63 -0.59 16.66
CA MET A 103 -4.66 0.49 16.48
C MET A 103 -3.70 0.61 17.67
N THR A 104 -4.19 0.46 18.90
CA THR A 104 -3.31 0.43 20.07
C THR A 104 -2.47 -0.83 20.06
N ALA A 105 -2.99 -2.02 19.76
CA ALA A 105 -2.17 -3.23 19.75
C ALA A 105 -1.08 -3.25 18.66
N THR A 106 -1.32 -2.71 17.46
CA THR A 106 -0.32 -2.73 16.37
C THR A 106 0.73 -1.62 16.50
N LEU A 107 0.30 -0.40 16.86
CA LEU A 107 1.26 0.68 17.16
C LEU A 107 1.98 0.41 18.48
N MET A 108 1.32 -0.12 19.52
CA MET A 108 2.00 -0.57 20.73
C MET A 108 2.80 -1.86 20.51
N ASN A 109 2.57 -2.72 19.51
CA ASN A 109 3.56 -3.78 19.24
C ASN A 109 4.78 -3.25 18.47
N LEU A 110 4.62 -2.15 17.72
CA LEU A 110 5.72 -1.37 17.15
C LEU A 110 6.40 -0.41 18.15
N PHE A 111 5.72 -0.01 19.24
CA PHE A 111 6.18 0.99 20.24
C PHE A 111 6.39 0.44 21.67
N SER A 112 5.81 -0.71 22.02
CA SER A 112 6.03 -1.51 23.25
C SER A 112 6.94 -2.71 23.01
N GLY A 113 7.23 -3.05 21.75
CA GLY A 113 8.55 -3.58 21.45
C GLY A 113 9.53 -2.44 21.73
N ASN A 114 10.44 -2.66 22.69
CA ASN A 114 11.55 -1.74 23.01
C ASN A 114 12.10 -1.06 21.74
N GLY A 115 12.78 0.07 21.87
CA GLY A 115 13.54 0.73 20.79
C GLY A 115 14.62 -0.13 20.08
N SER A 116 14.56 -1.46 20.22
CA SER A 116 15.33 -2.51 19.56
C SER A 116 15.19 -2.59 18.03
N PHE A 117 14.24 -1.91 17.38
CA PHE A 117 14.15 -1.94 15.90
C PHE A 117 15.44 -1.37 15.25
N LEU A 118 15.99 -0.29 15.79
CA LEU A 118 17.27 0.27 15.34
C LEU A 118 18.44 -0.07 16.28
N MET A 119 18.19 -0.31 17.58
CA MET A 119 19.28 -0.58 18.53
C MET A 119 20.01 -1.92 18.32
N ASN A 120 19.43 -2.87 17.57
CA ASN A 120 20.04 -4.18 17.31
C ASN A 120 20.49 -4.39 15.85
N GLN A 121 20.36 -3.39 14.98
CA GLN A 121 20.79 -3.46 13.58
C GLN A 121 22.07 -2.63 13.41
N GLU A 122 23.14 -3.24 12.90
CA GLU A 122 24.35 -2.49 12.54
C GLU A 122 24.07 -1.59 11.32
N TYR A 123 24.60 -0.36 11.33
CA TYR A 123 24.52 0.53 10.17
C TYR A 123 25.30 -0.09 9.00
N VAL A 124 24.59 -0.48 7.94
CA VAL A 124 25.21 -1.05 6.75
C VAL A 124 25.55 0.06 5.76
N GLU A 125 26.82 0.22 5.41
CA GLU A 125 27.24 1.11 4.32
C GLU A 125 26.69 0.60 2.99
N TRP A 126 26.10 1.50 2.19
CA TRP A 126 25.54 1.16 0.87
C TRP A 126 26.57 1.62 -0.15
N PRO A 127 27.16 0.74 -0.98
CA PRO A 127 28.01 1.20 -2.07
C PRO A 127 27.24 2.13 -3.03
N PHE A 128 27.85 3.23 -3.45
CA PHE A 128 27.30 4.14 -4.47
C PHE A 128 28.02 3.95 -5.80
N MET A 129 27.34 4.21 -6.91
CA MET A 129 27.97 4.12 -8.24
C MET A 129 29.04 5.22 -8.38
N THR A 130 30.28 4.83 -8.66
CA THR A 130 31.37 5.76 -8.97
C THR A 130 31.20 6.38 -10.36
N ASN A 131 30.62 5.64 -11.31
CA ASN A 131 30.21 6.12 -12.62
C ASN A 131 28.68 6.10 -12.70
N PRO A 132 27.99 7.24 -12.58
CA PRO A 132 26.54 7.28 -12.58
C PRO A 132 25.99 6.96 -13.98
N THR A 133 24.89 6.20 -14.05
CA THR A 133 24.22 5.88 -15.33
C THR A 133 23.75 7.13 -16.07
N TYR A 134 23.42 8.18 -15.33
CA TYR A 134 23.07 9.48 -15.85
C TYR A 134 23.60 10.57 -14.90
N PRO A 135 24.09 11.71 -15.41
CA PRO A 135 24.78 12.68 -14.58
C PRO A 135 23.83 13.32 -13.54
N PRO A 136 24.34 13.64 -12.33
CA PRO A 136 23.62 14.48 -11.39
C PRO A 136 23.54 15.93 -11.91
N TYR A 137 22.46 16.62 -11.55
CA TYR A 137 22.44 18.08 -11.62
C TYR A 137 23.25 18.68 -10.44
N TRP A 138 23.63 19.94 -10.55
CA TRP A 138 24.40 20.66 -9.52
C TRP A 138 23.75 20.65 -8.12
N PHE A 139 22.43 20.51 -8.03
CA PHE A 139 21.71 20.44 -6.75
C PHE A 139 21.50 19.00 -6.24
N GLU A 140 21.77 18.00 -7.07
CA GLU A 140 21.69 16.57 -6.72
C GLU A 140 23.04 16.03 -6.22
N GLU A 141 24.10 16.82 -6.35
CA GLU A 141 25.40 16.54 -5.75
C GLU A 141 25.32 16.72 -4.23
N PHE A 142 25.18 15.60 -3.52
CA PHE A 142 25.16 15.56 -2.07
C PHE A 142 25.84 14.28 -1.57
N ASP A 143 26.20 14.26 -0.29
CA ASP A 143 26.74 13.08 0.39
C ASP A 143 25.57 12.21 0.90
N PRO A 144 25.27 11.06 0.27
CA PRO A 144 24.14 10.24 0.66
C PRO A 144 24.41 9.43 1.93
N ASP A 145 25.68 9.18 2.29
CA ASP A 145 26.00 8.51 3.55
C ASP A 145 25.77 9.44 4.72
N LYS A 146 26.16 10.71 4.58
CA LYS A 146 25.86 11.73 5.60
C LYS A 146 24.36 11.87 5.84
N SER A 147 23.54 11.87 4.79
CA SER A 147 22.09 11.99 4.93
C SER A 147 21.47 10.75 5.59
N ARG A 148 21.91 9.55 5.20
CA ARG A 148 21.45 8.28 5.78
C ARG A 148 21.85 8.16 7.25
N ARG A 149 23.09 8.48 7.61
CA ARG A 149 23.55 8.52 9.00
C ARG A 149 22.76 9.53 9.82
N TRP A 150 22.49 10.73 9.28
CA TRP A 150 21.67 11.71 9.97
C TRP A 150 20.25 11.19 10.26
N LEU A 151 19.59 10.54 9.29
CA LEU A 151 18.28 9.92 9.54
C LEU A 151 18.35 8.77 10.54
N TRP A 152 19.41 7.97 10.49
CA TRP A 152 19.65 6.87 11.43
C TRP A 152 19.75 7.39 12.86
N ASP A 153 20.58 8.41 13.08
CA ASP A 153 20.80 8.99 14.41
C ASP A 153 19.57 9.75 14.93
N ASN A 154 18.77 10.33 14.02
CA ASN A 154 17.61 11.16 14.34
C ASN A 154 16.28 10.48 14.04
N TRP A 155 16.22 9.15 14.06
CA TRP A 155 15.03 8.39 13.70
C TRP A 155 13.79 8.73 14.55
N THR A 156 14.00 9.08 15.82
CA THR A 156 12.95 9.44 16.79
C THR A 156 12.19 10.70 16.38
N LEU A 157 12.78 11.55 15.52
CA LEU A 157 12.13 12.75 15.00
C LEU A 157 10.81 12.43 14.29
N SER A 158 10.75 11.31 13.57
CA SER A 158 9.52 10.86 12.89
C SER A 158 8.40 10.51 13.88
N VAL A 159 8.75 9.94 15.04
CA VAL A 159 7.82 9.58 16.11
C VAL A 159 7.30 10.84 16.80
N TYR A 160 8.20 11.76 17.17
CA TYR A 160 7.81 13.04 17.77
C TYR A 160 6.93 13.86 16.83
N ALA A 161 7.27 13.90 15.54
CA ALA A 161 6.47 14.58 14.54
C ALA A 161 5.08 13.95 14.37
N THR A 162 4.97 12.63 14.43
CA THR A 162 3.66 11.94 14.39
C THR A 162 2.82 12.27 15.64
N GLY A 163 3.44 12.33 16.81
CA GLY A 163 2.75 12.78 18.04
C GLY A 163 2.26 14.23 17.95
N LEU A 164 3.11 15.13 17.45
CA LEU A 164 2.74 16.53 17.20
C LEU A 164 1.63 16.64 16.14
N TYR A 165 1.68 15.82 15.10
CA TYR A 165 0.67 15.74 14.05
C TYR A 165 -0.71 15.38 14.62
N TRP A 166 -0.79 14.38 15.51
CA TRP A 166 -2.03 14.02 16.19
C TRP A 166 -2.53 15.14 17.10
N LEU A 167 -1.63 15.76 17.88
CA LEU A 167 -1.97 16.91 18.71
C LEU A 167 -2.56 18.04 17.85
N MET A 168 -1.93 18.35 16.71
CA MET A 168 -2.40 19.37 15.77
C MET A 168 -3.80 19.05 15.23
N ILE A 169 -4.09 17.78 14.91
CA ILE A 169 -5.45 17.37 14.49
C ILE A 169 -6.46 17.67 15.59
N PHE A 170 -6.23 17.21 16.81
CA PHE A 170 -7.18 17.37 17.91
C PHE A 170 -7.37 18.84 18.31
N VAL A 171 -6.27 19.56 18.53
CA VAL A 171 -6.29 20.98 18.91
C VAL A 171 -6.85 21.82 17.78
N GLY A 172 -6.48 21.54 16.53
CA GLY A 172 -6.97 22.26 15.36
C GLY A 172 -8.47 22.07 15.14
N GLN A 173 -8.99 20.84 15.28
CA GLN A 173 -10.43 20.58 15.20
C GLN A 173 -11.21 21.27 16.31
N TRP A 174 -10.69 21.23 17.55
CA TRP A 174 -11.28 21.93 18.69
C TRP A 174 -11.29 23.45 18.47
N TRP A 175 -10.16 24.04 18.08
CA TRP A 175 -10.03 25.48 17.81
C TRP A 175 -10.91 25.96 16.66
N MET A 176 -11.12 25.11 15.65
CA MET A 176 -12.00 25.41 14.53
C MET A 176 -13.48 25.24 14.86
N LYS A 177 -13.87 24.57 15.95
CA LYS A 177 -15.27 24.22 16.25
C LYS A 177 -16.22 25.41 16.07
N ASP A 178 -15.89 26.54 16.69
CA ASP A 178 -16.73 27.74 16.72
C ASP A 178 -16.38 28.80 15.63
N ARG A 179 -15.50 28.45 14.68
CA ARG A 179 -15.03 29.36 13.61
C ARG A 179 -15.63 29.02 12.24
N GLN A 180 -15.68 29.99 11.33
CA GLN A 180 -16.03 29.70 9.93
C GLN A 180 -14.87 29.02 9.19
N PRO A 181 -15.13 28.15 8.20
CA PRO A 181 -14.07 27.51 7.42
C PRO A 181 -13.27 28.54 6.62
N PHE A 182 -11.95 28.46 6.64
CA PHE A 182 -11.10 29.40 5.92
C PHE A 182 -11.16 29.18 4.40
N ASN A 183 -11.14 30.27 3.63
CA ASN A 183 -11.02 30.21 2.17
C ASN A 183 -9.55 30.12 1.74
N LEU A 184 -8.97 28.92 1.84
CA LEU A 184 -7.56 28.65 1.50
C LEU A 184 -7.36 28.11 0.08
N ARG A 185 -8.23 28.46 -0.88
CA ARG A 185 -8.19 27.87 -2.23
C ARG A 185 -6.87 28.12 -2.96
N LYS A 186 -6.39 29.38 -3.02
CA LYS A 186 -5.15 29.71 -3.74
C LYS A 186 -3.92 29.08 -3.06
N PRO A 187 -3.73 29.19 -1.73
CA PRO A 187 -2.64 28.50 -1.05
C PRO A 187 -2.69 26.98 -1.23
N LEU A 188 -3.88 26.38 -1.16
CA LEU A 188 -4.06 24.95 -1.38
C LEU A 188 -3.72 24.54 -2.82
N ALA A 189 -4.13 25.33 -3.82
CA ALA A 189 -3.79 25.06 -5.21
C ALA A 189 -2.26 25.11 -5.41
N LEU A 190 -1.60 26.16 -4.91
CA LEU A 190 -0.14 26.31 -4.98
C LEU A 190 0.57 25.14 -4.30
N TRP A 191 0.12 24.75 -3.10
CA TRP A 191 0.64 23.62 -2.35
C TRP A 191 0.54 22.30 -3.13
N ASN A 192 -0.65 22.01 -3.69
CA ASN A 192 -0.85 20.81 -4.49
C ASN A 192 0.00 20.82 -5.77
N PHE A 193 0.10 21.95 -6.48
CA PHE A 193 0.96 22.02 -7.68
C PHE A 193 2.45 21.92 -7.35
N PHE A 194 2.88 22.47 -6.21
CA PHE A 194 4.23 22.28 -5.72
C PHE A 194 4.53 20.80 -5.46
N LEU A 195 3.67 20.10 -4.72
CA LEU A 195 3.81 18.66 -4.46
C LEU A 195 3.70 17.81 -5.73
N ALA A 196 2.87 18.23 -6.69
CA ALA A 196 2.79 17.59 -8.00
C ALA A 196 4.10 17.73 -8.76
N GLY A 197 4.65 18.95 -8.87
CA GLY A 197 5.93 19.20 -9.54
C GLY A 197 7.08 18.44 -8.87
N PHE A 198 7.16 18.47 -7.54
CA PHE A 198 8.10 17.67 -6.76
C PHE A 198 8.00 16.18 -7.09
N SER A 199 6.78 15.64 -7.16
CA SER A 199 6.56 14.22 -7.45
C SER A 199 6.87 13.85 -8.91
N ILE A 200 6.61 14.75 -9.87
CA ILE A 200 6.98 14.57 -11.28
C ILE A 200 8.50 14.51 -11.40
N CYS A 201 9.23 15.47 -10.81
CA CYS A 201 10.68 15.47 -10.82
C CYS A 201 11.23 14.20 -10.16
N GLY A 202 10.72 13.82 -8.99
CA GLY A 202 11.09 12.57 -8.31
C GLY A 202 10.88 11.34 -9.17
N PHE A 203 9.73 11.23 -9.85
CA PHE A 203 9.45 10.11 -10.76
C PHE A 203 10.40 10.08 -11.97
N LEU A 204 10.61 11.23 -12.63
CA LEU A 204 11.49 11.32 -13.80
C LEU A 204 12.95 11.02 -13.46
N ARG A 205 13.38 11.27 -12.22
CA ARG A 205 14.76 11.00 -11.77
C ARG A 205 14.94 9.58 -11.24
N THR A 206 13.97 9.02 -10.51
CA THR A 206 14.08 7.66 -9.94
C THR A 206 13.57 6.55 -10.86
N GLY A 207 12.68 6.86 -11.80
CA GLY A 207 12.08 5.90 -12.72
C GLY A 207 13.08 5.21 -13.66
N PRO A 208 14.02 5.93 -14.31
CA PRO A 208 15.05 5.32 -15.15
C PRO A 208 15.93 4.32 -14.39
N ASP A 209 16.31 4.62 -13.15
CA ASP A 209 17.08 3.70 -12.29
C ASP A 209 16.35 2.37 -12.07
N LEU A 210 15.05 2.42 -11.78
CA LEU A 210 14.25 1.20 -11.65
C LEU A 210 14.12 0.45 -12.97
N TYR A 211 13.96 1.16 -14.09
CA TYR A 211 13.90 0.55 -15.42
C TYR A 211 15.20 -0.16 -15.81
N ASP A 212 16.35 0.47 -15.54
CA ASP A 212 17.67 -0.09 -15.84
C ASP A 212 17.92 -1.36 -15.02
N VAL A 213 17.57 -1.36 -13.73
CA VAL A 213 17.70 -2.55 -12.88
C VAL A 213 16.77 -3.68 -13.36
N LEU A 214 15.55 -3.35 -13.80
CA LEU A 214 14.57 -4.33 -14.29
C LEU A 214 14.91 -4.95 -15.64
N THR A 215 15.57 -4.21 -16.51
CA THR A 215 15.96 -4.67 -17.85
C THR A 215 17.33 -5.37 -17.87
N GLY A 216 18.10 -5.22 -16.80
CA GLY A 216 19.37 -5.93 -16.60
C GLY A 216 19.22 -7.42 -16.26
N GLU A 217 20.36 -8.07 -16.08
CA GLU A 217 20.42 -9.48 -15.70
C GLU A 217 19.68 -9.76 -14.39
N ASN A 218 18.91 -10.86 -14.36
CA ASN A 218 18.04 -11.22 -13.24
C ASN A 218 17.12 -10.07 -12.77
N GLY A 219 16.72 -9.18 -13.68
CA GLY A 219 16.23 -7.85 -13.36
C GLY A 219 15.12 -7.78 -12.30
N PHE A 220 14.14 -8.69 -12.31
CA PHE A 220 13.12 -8.72 -11.26
C PHE A 220 13.69 -9.09 -9.88
N HIS A 221 14.43 -10.20 -9.78
CA HIS A 221 15.06 -10.59 -8.52
C HIS A 221 16.05 -9.53 -8.04
N ARG A 222 16.86 -9.01 -8.96
CA ARG A 222 17.82 -7.94 -8.72
C ARG A 222 17.15 -6.70 -8.12
N SER A 223 16.05 -6.24 -8.72
CA SER A 223 15.30 -5.06 -8.27
C SER A 223 14.68 -5.18 -6.88
N VAL A 224 14.44 -6.40 -6.39
CA VAL A 224 13.74 -6.65 -5.13
C VAL A 224 14.68 -7.12 -4.01
N CYS A 225 15.69 -7.91 -4.36
CA CYS A 225 16.53 -8.64 -3.41
C CYS A 225 18.02 -8.26 -3.47
N VAL A 226 18.51 -7.61 -4.52
CA VAL A 226 19.94 -7.27 -4.63
C VAL A 226 20.17 -5.81 -4.30
N ARG A 227 21.11 -5.54 -3.39
CA ARG A 227 21.55 -4.19 -3.05
C ARG A 227 22.56 -3.69 -4.07
N ASP A 228 22.07 -3.30 -5.25
CA ASP A 228 22.90 -2.65 -6.27
C ASP A 228 23.42 -1.30 -5.81
N SER A 229 24.58 -0.91 -6.32
CA SER A 229 25.09 0.45 -6.14
C SER A 229 24.05 1.48 -6.55
N LEU A 230 23.72 2.42 -5.66
CA LEU A 230 22.67 3.40 -5.94
C LEU A 230 23.22 4.52 -6.81
N ASN A 231 22.48 4.90 -7.85
CA ASN A 231 22.82 6.05 -8.68
C ASN A 231 22.67 7.34 -7.83
N PRO A 232 23.68 8.23 -7.75
CA PRO A 232 23.66 9.40 -6.88
C PRO A 232 22.37 10.26 -6.96
N PRO A 233 21.80 10.55 -8.14
CA PRO A 233 20.54 11.28 -8.21
C PRO A 233 19.37 10.49 -7.61
N THR A 234 19.30 9.17 -7.85
CA THR A 234 18.29 8.32 -7.19
C THR A 234 18.41 8.40 -5.68
N ALA A 235 19.65 8.43 -5.14
CA ALA A 235 19.90 8.58 -3.72
C ALA A 235 19.39 9.92 -3.17
N PHE A 236 19.60 11.01 -3.93
CA PHE A 236 19.12 12.34 -3.59
C PHE A 236 17.60 12.40 -3.54
N TRP A 237 16.93 11.89 -4.57
CA TRP A 237 15.48 11.86 -4.61
C TRP A 237 14.88 10.88 -3.60
N ALA A 238 15.55 9.78 -3.26
CA ALA A 238 15.12 8.89 -2.17
C ALA A 238 15.24 9.57 -0.79
N TYR A 239 16.25 10.42 -0.59
CA TYR A 239 16.34 11.27 0.62
C TYR A 239 15.19 12.26 0.68
N LEU A 240 14.95 13.00 -0.42
CA LEU A 240 13.85 13.96 -0.49
C LEU A 240 12.48 13.30 -0.35
N PHE A 241 12.30 12.09 -0.88
CA PHE A 241 11.09 11.28 -0.70
C PHE A 241 10.79 11.05 0.78
N THR A 242 11.83 10.71 1.56
CA THR A 242 11.68 10.47 2.99
C THR A 242 11.29 11.76 3.70
N LEU A 243 12.00 12.86 3.42
CA LEU A 243 11.66 14.16 3.98
C LEU A 243 10.27 14.67 3.57
N SER A 244 9.81 14.36 2.36
CA SER A 244 8.52 14.82 1.86
C SER A 244 7.36 14.32 2.70
N LYS A 245 7.48 13.17 3.37
CA LYS A 245 6.40 12.63 4.22
C LYS A 245 6.08 13.53 5.40
N MET A 246 7.07 14.27 5.90
CA MET A 246 6.86 15.31 6.91
C MET A 246 6.15 16.53 6.31
N LEU A 247 6.56 16.94 5.12
CA LEU A 247 5.96 18.08 4.42
C LEU A 247 4.49 17.79 4.07
N GLU A 248 4.18 16.57 3.61
CA GLU A 248 2.84 16.08 3.28
C GLU A 248 1.86 16.10 4.48
N LEU A 249 2.35 16.17 5.73
CA LEU A 249 1.48 16.39 6.89
C LEU A 249 0.68 17.71 6.79
N GLY A 250 1.23 18.69 6.04
CA GLY A 250 0.57 19.95 5.71
C GLY A 250 -0.79 19.78 5.02
N ASP A 251 -1.03 18.69 4.30
CA ASP A 251 -2.33 18.38 3.70
C ASP A 251 -3.45 18.38 4.74
N THR A 252 -3.14 17.86 5.93
CA THR A 252 -4.10 17.75 7.03
C THR A 252 -4.41 19.11 7.65
N VAL A 253 -3.42 20.01 7.70
CA VAL A 253 -3.61 21.40 8.15
C VAL A 253 -4.67 22.07 7.28
N PHE A 254 -4.57 21.95 5.95
CA PHE A 254 -5.58 22.48 5.04
C PHE A 254 -6.96 21.84 5.25
N ILE A 255 -7.04 20.52 5.49
CA ILE A 255 -8.31 19.83 5.75
C ILE A 255 -8.98 20.37 7.01
N VAL A 256 -8.23 20.51 8.10
CA VAL A 256 -8.72 20.99 9.40
C VAL A 256 -9.17 22.45 9.31
N LEU A 257 -8.34 23.34 8.76
CA LEU A 257 -8.66 24.77 8.61
C LEU A 257 -9.86 25.03 7.69
N ARG A 258 -10.11 24.14 6.73
CA ARG A 258 -11.26 24.22 5.82
C ARG A 258 -12.50 23.49 6.34
N LYS A 259 -12.47 22.91 7.55
CA LYS A 259 -13.53 22.07 8.13
C LYS A 259 -14.00 20.95 7.19
N THR A 260 -13.08 20.38 6.42
CA THR A 260 -13.38 19.22 5.55
C THR A 260 -13.31 17.94 6.40
N PRO A 261 -14.17 16.93 6.18
CA PRO A 261 -14.15 15.70 6.97
C PRO A 261 -12.79 14.99 6.84
N LEU A 262 -12.07 14.90 7.96
CA LEU A 262 -10.83 14.16 8.06
C LEU A 262 -11.14 12.66 8.25
N ILE A 263 -10.93 11.88 7.20
CA ILE A 263 -11.21 10.43 7.21
C ILE A 263 -10.09 9.65 7.89
N PHE A 264 -10.43 8.50 8.49
CA PHE A 264 -9.45 7.60 9.15
C PHE A 264 -8.28 7.23 8.25
N LEU A 265 -8.58 6.84 7.00
CA LEU A 265 -7.57 6.48 5.99
C LEU A 265 -6.46 7.53 5.86
N HIS A 266 -6.82 8.82 5.89
CA HIS A 266 -5.89 9.92 5.65
C HIS A 266 -4.84 10.01 6.75
N TRP A 267 -5.27 10.27 7.99
CA TRP A 267 -4.32 10.50 9.07
C TRP A 267 -3.61 9.20 9.50
N TYR A 268 -4.25 8.04 9.37
CA TYR A 268 -3.60 6.75 9.56
C TYR A 268 -2.46 6.54 8.55
N HIS A 269 -2.73 6.76 7.25
CA HIS A 269 -1.72 6.67 6.19
C HIS A 269 -0.56 7.62 6.46
N HIS A 270 -0.83 8.93 6.60
CA HIS A 270 0.24 9.93 6.79
C HIS A 270 1.09 9.68 8.04
N SER A 271 0.50 9.19 9.13
CA SER A 271 1.26 8.82 10.34
C SER A 271 2.19 7.63 10.08
N THR A 272 1.68 6.59 9.43
CA THR A 272 2.41 5.33 9.27
C THR A 272 3.48 5.41 8.17
N VAL A 273 3.22 6.07 7.04
CA VAL A 273 4.24 6.28 5.99
C VAL A 273 5.37 7.20 6.45
N LEU A 274 5.08 8.16 7.33
CA LEU A 274 6.09 9.05 7.91
C LEU A 274 7.11 8.24 8.72
N VAL A 275 6.64 7.48 9.70
CA VAL A 275 7.50 6.65 10.55
C VAL A 275 8.21 5.59 9.72
N PHE A 276 7.48 4.91 8.83
CA PHE A 276 8.06 3.85 8.00
C PHE A 276 9.20 4.34 7.11
N SER A 277 9.00 5.45 6.38
CA SER A 277 10.04 5.97 5.47
C SER A 277 11.30 6.41 6.21
N TRP A 278 11.16 7.07 7.35
CA TRP A 278 12.30 7.49 8.20
C TRP A 278 13.11 6.31 8.73
N LEU A 279 12.43 5.23 9.10
CA LEU A 279 13.04 4.02 9.63
C LEU A 279 13.72 3.16 8.56
N CYS A 280 13.09 3.03 7.39
CA CYS A 280 13.56 2.12 6.34
C CYS A 280 14.56 2.75 5.36
N TYR A 281 14.53 4.07 5.15
CA TYR A 281 15.47 4.73 4.22
C TYR A 281 16.95 4.48 4.59
N PRO A 282 17.38 4.65 5.86
CA PRO A 282 18.76 4.36 6.26
C PRO A 282 19.19 2.90 6.05
N GLN A 283 18.25 1.94 6.12
CA GLN A 283 18.52 0.51 5.98
C GLN A 283 18.88 0.06 4.56
N ALA A 284 18.80 0.98 3.60
CA ALA A 284 19.34 0.75 2.28
C ALA A 284 18.73 -0.47 1.57
N GLU A 285 17.44 -0.72 1.78
CA GLU A 285 16.82 -1.93 1.25
C GLU A 285 16.36 -1.74 -0.21
N PRO A 286 16.57 -2.74 -1.10
CA PRO A 286 16.28 -2.60 -2.54
C PRO A 286 14.83 -2.22 -2.87
N ILE A 287 13.87 -2.67 -2.05
CA ILE A 287 12.43 -2.39 -2.23
C ILE A 287 12.11 -0.90 -2.25
N PHE A 288 12.96 -0.05 -1.65
CA PHE A 288 12.68 1.37 -1.55
C PHE A 288 12.60 2.04 -2.93
N ARG A 289 13.28 1.48 -3.95
CA ARG A 289 13.12 1.88 -5.36
C ARG A 289 11.67 1.76 -5.82
N TYR A 290 11.05 0.61 -5.56
CA TYR A 290 9.63 0.36 -5.88
C TYR A 290 8.70 1.30 -5.11
N VAL A 291 8.87 1.38 -3.79
CA VAL A 291 8.04 2.22 -2.92
C VAL A 291 8.10 3.68 -3.37
N GLY A 292 9.31 4.19 -3.61
CA GLY A 292 9.55 5.57 -4.05
C GLY A 292 9.00 5.87 -5.43
N VAL A 293 9.40 5.11 -6.45
CA VAL A 293 9.01 5.36 -7.86
C VAL A 293 7.49 5.27 -8.03
N MET A 294 6.85 4.22 -7.50
CA MET A 294 5.39 4.09 -7.60
C MET A 294 4.68 5.22 -6.88
N ASN A 295 5.13 5.58 -5.67
CA ASN A 295 4.49 6.66 -4.92
C ASN A 295 4.65 8.00 -5.64
N TYR A 296 5.84 8.33 -6.17
CA TYR A 296 6.05 9.53 -6.97
C TYR A 296 5.15 9.57 -8.20
N ALA A 297 5.01 8.45 -8.91
CA ALA A 297 4.11 8.35 -10.05
C ALA A 297 2.66 8.65 -9.64
N VAL A 298 2.14 7.97 -8.61
CA VAL A 298 0.74 8.14 -8.17
C VAL A 298 0.50 9.53 -7.57
N HIS A 299 1.44 10.04 -6.76
CA HIS A 299 1.35 11.36 -6.14
C HIS A 299 1.42 12.48 -7.19
N SER A 300 2.18 12.32 -8.28
CA SER A 300 2.19 13.29 -9.38
C SER A 300 0.79 13.51 -9.96
N VAL A 301 0.05 12.42 -10.21
CA VAL A 301 -1.32 12.45 -10.75
C VAL A 301 -2.31 12.95 -9.70
N MET A 302 -2.21 12.44 -8.46
CA MET A 302 -3.12 12.78 -7.36
C MET A 302 -3.04 14.27 -7.01
N TYR A 303 -1.84 14.81 -6.79
CA TYR A 303 -1.67 16.21 -6.43
C TYR A 303 -2.01 17.15 -7.59
N SER A 304 -1.70 16.78 -8.84
CA SER A 304 -2.16 17.53 -10.01
C SER A 304 -3.69 17.65 -10.02
N TYR A 305 -4.40 16.53 -9.81
CA TYR A 305 -5.85 16.51 -9.72
C TYR A 305 -6.38 17.42 -8.60
N TYR A 306 -5.81 17.37 -7.40
CA TYR A 306 -6.24 18.22 -6.30
C TYR A 306 -5.90 19.70 -6.51
N GLY A 307 -4.80 20.02 -7.20
CA GLY A 307 -4.45 21.38 -7.61
C GLY A 307 -5.51 21.98 -8.54
N PHE A 308 -5.89 21.27 -9.61
CA PHE A 308 -6.96 21.71 -10.51
C PHE A 308 -8.31 21.81 -9.80
N LYS A 309 -8.61 20.86 -8.89
CA LYS A 309 -9.84 20.91 -8.09
C LYS A 309 -9.88 22.11 -7.14
N ALA A 310 -8.74 22.50 -6.56
CA ALA A 310 -8.64 23.67 -5.69
C ALA A 310 -8.89 24.99 -6.46
N LEU A 311 -8.50 25.05 -7.74
CA LEU A 311 -8.84 26.13 -8.67
C LEU A 311 -10.28 26.08 -9.23
N GLN A 312 -11.10 25.14 -8.76
CA GLN A 312 -12.49 24.95 -9.17
C GLN A 312 -12.69 24.57 -10.65
N PHE A 313 -11.69 23.98 -11.29
CA PHE A 313 -11.91 23.33 -12.58
C PHE A 313 -12.88 22.16 -12.43
N LYS A 314 -13.77 21.99 -13.41
CA LYS A 314 -14.70 20.85 -13.46
C LYS A 314 -13.94 19.61 -13.92
N VAL A 315 -13.28 18.94 -12.98
CA VAL A 315 -12.53 17.71 -13.27
C VAL A 315 -13.51 16.51 -13.31
N PRO A 316 -13.51 15.70 -14.39
CA PRO A 316 -14.43 14.57 -14.52
C PRO A 316 -14.27 13.55 -13.39
N ARG A 317 -15.38 12.94 -12.97
CA ARG A 317 -15.40 11.91 -11.91
C ARG A 317 -14.52 10.71 -12.28
N GLN A 318 -14.40 10.40 -13.56
CA GLN A 318 -13.56 9.34 -14.10
C GLN A 318 -12.10 9.47 -13.64
N LEU A 319 -11.55 10.68 -13.60
CA LEU A 319 -10.17 10.89 -13.15
C LEU A 319 -10.00 10.55 -11.67
N SER A 320 -10.99 10.87 -10.83
CA SER A 320 -10.96 10.47 -9.41
C SER A 320 -11.01 8.94 -9.24
N MET A 321 -11.76 8.23 -10.10
CA MET A 321 -11.75 6.76 -10.13
C MET A 321 -10.38 6.23 -10.55
N VAL A 322 -9.79 6.77 -11.63
CA VAL A 322 -8.45 6.38 -12.11
C VAL A 322 -7.41 6.55 -11.01
N ILE A 323 -7.40 7.70 -10.31
CA ILE A 323 -6.45 7.93 -9.20
C ILE A 323 -6.61 6.89 -8.10
N THR A 324 -7.84 6.59 -7.70
CA THR A 324 -8.09 5.60 -6.65
C THR A 324 -7.68 4.19 -7.12
N THR A 325 -7.89 3.87 -8.40
CA THR A 325 -7.42 2.61 -9.01
C THR A 325 -5.90 2.54 -9.03
N LEU A 326 -5.20 3.63 -9.37
CA LEU A 326 -3.74 3.71 -9.34
C LEU A 326 -3.17 3.52 -7.92
N GLN A 327 -3.82 4.12 -6.91
CA GLN A 327 -3.47 3.91 -5.51
C GLN A 327 -3.67 2.46 -5.09
N LEU A 328 -4.77 1.82 -5.51
CA LEU A 328 -5.04 0.42 -5.19
C LEU A 328 -4.03 -0.51 -5.89
N SER A 329 -3.70 -0.26 -7.16
CA SER A 329 -2.68 -1.03 -7.88
C SER A 329 -1.30 -0.89 -7.26
N GLN A 330 -0.95 0.28 -6.71
CA GLN A 330 0.29 0.47 -5.95
C GLN A 330 0.35 -0.44 -4.73
N MET A 331 -0.76 -0.60 -3.98
CA MET A 331 -0.78 -1.49 -2.82
C MET A 331 -0.66 -2.96 -3.23
N ILE A 332 -1.32 -3.36 -4.32
CA ILE A 332 -1.23 -4.73 -4.86
C ILE A 332 0.20 -5.03 -5.33
N LEU A 333 0.81 -4.14 -6.10
CA LEU A 333 2.17 -4.32 -6.59
C LEU A 333 3.16 -4.37 -5.41
N GLY A 334 3.01 -3.49 -4.42
CA GLY A 334 3.76 -3.52 -3.16
C GLY A 334 3.67 -4.85 -2.42
N LEU A 335 2.47 -5.44 -2.32
CA LEU A 335 2.27 -6.76 -1.74
C LEU A 335 2.98 -7.86 -2.55
N ILE A 336 2.84 -7.85 -3.88
CA ILE A 336 3.46 -8.86 -4.76
C ILE A 336 4.98 -8.87 -4.59
N VAL A 337 5.63 -7.71 -4.69
CA VAL A 337 7.09 -7.63 -4.57
C VAL A 337 7.57 -8.05 -3.17
N ASN A 338 6.80 -7.72 -2.13
CA ASN A 338 7.16 -8.06 -0.76
C ASN A 338 6.94 -9.56 -0.46
N ILE A 339 5.88 -10.17 -1.00
CA ILE A 339 5.63 -11.62 -0.90
C ILE A 339 6.72 -12.39 -1.65
N TYR A 340 7.11 -11.91 -2.83
CA TYR A 340 8.22 -12.50 -3.58
C TYR A 340 9.51 -12.46 -2.77
N ALA A 341 9.89 -11.31 -2.21
CA ALA A 341 11.09 -11.17 -1.39
C ALA A 341 11.07 -12.11 -0.17
N TYR A 342 9.92 -12.20 0.51
CA TYR A 342 9.73 -13.11 1.63
C TYR A 342 9.90 -14.57 1.21
N THR A 343 9.32 -14.96 0.07
CA THR A 343 9.40 -16.34 -0.43
C THR A 343 10.81 -16.70 -0.90
N ALA A 344 11.46 -15.80 -1.64
CA ALA A 344 12.84 -15.96 -2.09
C ALA A 344 13.77 -16.20 -0.90
N LYS A 345 13.67 -15.37 0.15
CA LYS A 345 14.53 -15.47 1.33
C LYS A 345 14.19 -16.66 2.23
N ASN A 346 12.94 -16.76 2.69
CA ASN A 346 12.56 -17.64 3.81
C ASN A 346 12.07 -19.02 3.38
N VAL A 347 11.64 -19.19 2.13
CA VAL A 347 11.12 -20.47 1.62
C VAL A 347 12.12 -21.14 0.69
N LEU A 348 12.70 -20.36 -0.24
CA LEU A 348 13.61 -20.88 -1.26
C LEU A 348 15.09 -20.81 -0.84
N GLY A 349 15.41 -20.04 0.20
CA GLY A 349 16.79 -19.87 0.68
C GLY A 349 17.69 -19.08 -0.26
N TRP A 350 17.12 -18.25 -1.14
CA TRP A 350 17.88 -17.38 -2.04
C TRP A 350 18.42 -16.17 -1.29
N GLU A 351 19.58 -15.67 -1.73
CA GLU A 351 20.15 -14.45 -1.18
C GLU A 351 19.21 -13.26 -1.46
N CYS A 352 18.82 -12.56 -0.39
CA CYS A 352 17.98 -11.39 -0.48
C CYS A 352 18.37 -10.39 0.60
N ALA A 353 18.89 -9.23 0.18
CA ALA A 353 19.36 -8.13 1.02
C ALA A 353 18.19 -7.34 1.64
N ARG A 354 17.26 -8.06 2.30
CA ARG A 354 16.08 -7.52 2.97
C ARG A 354 16.00 -8.05 4.40
N SER A 355 15.71 -7.15 5.35
CA SER A 355 15.51 -7.51 6.75
C SER A 355 14.17 -8.24 6.94
N ASP A 356 14.10 -9.20 7.87
CA ASP A 356 12.85 -9.93 8.14
C ASP A 356 11.81 -9.02 8.82
N GLU A 357 12.29 -8.08 9.61
CA GLU A 357 11.52 -7.02 10.24
C GLU A 357 10.92 -6.10 9.19
N GLY A 358 11.74 -5.60 8.25
CA GLY A 358 11.28 -4.76 7.14
C GLY A 358 10.25 -5.47 6.28
N LEU A 359 10.47 -6.75 5.95
CA LEU A 359 9.49 -7.57 5.23
C LEU A 359 8.15 -7.67 5.99
N ARG A 360 8.17 -7.95 7.30
CA ARG A 360 6.96 -8.06 8.14
C ARG A 360 6.20 -6.74 8.25
N VAL A 361 6.90 -5.64 8.54
CA VAL A 361 6.30 -4.31 8.69
C VAL A 361 5.71 -3.83 7.36
N LEU A 362 6.45 -3.98 6.27
CA LEU A 362 5.98 -3.58 4.94
C LEU A 362 4.76 -4.39 4.48
N MET A 363 4.72 -5.69 4.83
CA MET A 363 3.57 -6.56 4.56
C MET A 363 2.32 -6.05 5.25
N LEU A 364 2.43 -5.79 6.55
CA LEU A 364 1.32 -5.31 7.37
C LEU A 364 0.83 -3.95 6.88
N MET A 365 1.75 -3.04 6.57
CA MET A 365 1.43 -1.69 6.09
C MET A 365 0.66 -1.76 4.76
N TYR A 366 1.21 -2.40 3.73
CA TYR A 366 0.56 -2.49 2.43
C TYR A 366 -0.78 -3.26 2.48
N ALA A 367 -0.87 -4.33 3.27
CA ALA A 367 -2.13 -5.06 3.44
C ALA A 367 -3.20 -4.17 4.10
N SER A 368 -2.83 -3.42 5.14
CA SER A 368 -3.75 -2.50 5.81
C SER A 368 -4.26 -1.40 4.86
N TYR A 369 -3.38 -0.83 4.04
CA TYR A 369 -3.75 0.19 3.06
C TYR A 369 -4.63 -0.39 1.97
N PHE A 370 -4.31 -1.57 1.44
CA PHE A 370 -5.15 -2.24 0.44
C PHE A 370 -6.59 -2.39 0.93
N VAL A 371 -6.79 -2.90 2.15
CA VAL A 371 -8.13 -3.07 2.74
C VAL A 371 -8.85 -1.72 2.89
N LEU A 372 -8.16 -0.69 3.38
CA LEU A 372 -8.75 0.63 3.59
C LEU A 372 -9.12 1.31 2.26
N PHE A 373 -8.26 1.25 1.24
CA PHE A 373 -8.52 1.79 -0.09
C PHE A 373 -9.60 1.00 -0.84
N ALA A 374 -9.61 -0.33 -0.72
CA ALA A 374 -10.68 -1.16 -1.31
C ALA A 374 -12.04 -0.83 -0.69
N ASN A 375 -12.10 -0.68 0.65
CA ASN A 375 -13.32 -0.25 1.33
C ASN A 375 -13.73 1.17 0.91
N PHE A 376 -12.77 2.11 0.80
CA PHE A 376 -13.04 3.46 0.29
C PHE A 376 -13.60 3.43 -1.14
N PHE A 377 -13.00 2.64 -2.04
CA PHE A 377 -13.44 2.48 -3.42
C PHE A 377 -14.86 1.91 -3.50
N LYS A 378 -15.13 0.85 -2.75
CA LYS A 378 -16.47 0.23 -2.66
C LYS A 378 -17.52 1.23 -2.19
N ARG A 379 -17.24 1.99 -1.13
CA ARG A 379 -18.17 2.98 -0.57
C ARG A 379 -18.40 4.17 -1.50
N THR A 380 -17.37 4.61 -2.24
CA THR A 380 -17.43 5.83 -3.05
C THR A 380 -17.96 5.60 -4.47
N TYR A 381 -17.67 4.45 -5.07
CA TYR A 381 -17.95 4.21 -6.49
C TYR A 381 -18.95 3.08 -6.73
N LEU A 382 -18.93 2.02 -5.92
CA LEU A 382 -19.78 0.84 -6.15
C LEU A 382 -21.09 0.88 -5.35
N THR A 383 -21.11 1.58 -4.22
CA THR A 383 -22.33 1.70 -3.41
C THR A 383 -23.29 2.67 -4.09
N ARG A 384 -24.39 2.16 -4.66
CA ARG A 384 -25.50 2.98 -5.14
C ARG A 384 -26.10 3.72 -3.95
N LYS A 385 -26.12 5.06 -4.00
CA LYS A 385 -27.01 5.81 -3.11
C LYS A 385 -28.44 5.45 -3.50
N SER A 386 -29.18 4.84 -2.58
CA SER A 386 -30.64 4.72 -2.71
C SER A 386 -31.17 6.14 -2.98
N LYS A 387 -31.91 6.32 -4.08
CA LYS A 387 -32.72 7.52 -4.26
C LYS A 387 -33.82 7.42 -3.21
N THR A 388 -33.68 8.14 -2.10
CA THR A 388 -34.84 8.44 -1.26
C THR A 388 -35.80 9.23 -2.15
N GLN A 389 -36.92 8.59 -2.49
CA GLN A 389 -38.04 9.19 -3.21
C GLN A 389 -38.65 10.31 -2.38
#